data_AF-A0A7J4QZ85-F1
#
_entry.id   AF-A0A7J4QZ85-F1
#
_cell.length_a   1.000
_cell.length_b   1.000
_cell.length_c   1.000
_cell.angle_alpha   90.00
_cell.angle_beta   90.00
_cell.angle_gamma   90.00
#
_symmetry.space_group_name_H-M   'P 1'
#
loop_
_entity.id
_entity.type
_entity.pdbx_description
1 polymer ?
#
loop_
_entity_poly.entity_id
_entity_poly.type
_entity_poly.pdbx_seq_one_letter_code
_entity_poly.pdbx_strand_id
1 'polypeptide(L)'
;MTVLNVAMFGSDELAKEIAKATDQRDVHTYVHKEIQDGVAKIISIIRPARYPERLRPLLNAISAGRVGIIEINAIDATLGEVLVAFASSNIRLGIAIIKPKEGDWVDQDMAEKMFAQAGLTHWKFMSPDGLEIRNQLYHLMSEIEDELADSASSPLVVSIDQHFNVKGIGLVAIGYVQCGTLKVHDELHILPSNGSGNTKS
;
A
#
# COMPACT_ATOMS: atom_id res chain seq x y z
N MET A 1 -9.21 16.30 0.71
CA MET A 1 -8.99 15.05 -0.03
C MET A 1 -8.13 14.20 0.86
N THR A 2 -8.56 12.97 1.14
CA THR A 2 -7.84 12.06 2.04
C THR A 2 -7.44 10.83 1.23
N VAL A 3 -6.17 10.44 1.31
CA VAL A 3 -5.62 9.29 0.56
C VAL A 3 -5.13 8.26 1.57
N LEU A 4 -5.59 7.03 1.41
CA LEU A 4 -5.10 5.87 2.16
C LEU A 4 -4.26 5.01 1.23
N ASN A 5 -2.95 4.97 1.49
CA ASN A 5 -2.06 4.03 0.84
C ASN A 5 -2.16 2.67 1.55
N VAL A 6 -2.46 1.62 0.80
CA VAL A 6 -2.66 0.26 1.29
C VAL A 6 -1.59 -0.64 0.70
N ALA A 7 -0.69 -1.16 1.53
CA ALA A 7 0.28 -2.15 1.07
C ALA A 7 -0.42 -3.51 0.98
N MET A 8 -0.36 -4.18 -0.16
CA MET A 8 -1.06 -5.44 -0.38
C MET A 8 -0.10 -6.55 -0.81
N PHE A 9 -0.07 -7.66 -0.07
CA PHE A 9 0.39 -8.94 -0.59
C PHE A 9 -0.84 -9.77 -0.97
N GLY A 10 -0.93 -10.17 -2.24
CA GLY A 10 -2.06 -10.95 -2.74
C GLY A 10 -2.13 -10.95 -4.26
N SER A 11 -3.24 -11.49 -4.77
CA SER A 11 -3.56 -11.69 -6.17
C SER A 11 -3.94 -10.38 -6.88
N ASP A 12 -3.80 -10.36 -8.21
CA ASP A 12 -4.27 -9.23 -9.03
C ASP A 12 -5.80 -9.20 -9.11
N GLU A 13 -6.42 -10.38 -9.05
CA GLU A 13 -7.86 -10.60 -9.06
C GLU A 13 -8.52 -9.90 -7.86
N LEU A 14 -8.05 -10.19 -6.64
CA LEU A 14 -8.58 -9.57 -5.43
C LEU A 14 -8.38 -8.04 -5.44
N ALA A 15 -7.22 -7.56 -5.90
CA ALA A 15 -6.95 -6.13 -6.00
C ALA A 15 -7.94 -5.42 -6.95
N LYS A 16 -8.29 -6.07 -8.07
CA LYS A 16 -9.26 -5.58 -9.06
C LYS A 16 -10.70 -5.59 -8.55
N GLU A 17 -11.06 -6.50 -7.66
CA GLU A 17 -12.37 -6.51 -7.00
C GLU A 17 -12.53 -5.29 -6.07
N ILE A 18 -11.44 -4.81 -5.46
CA ILE A 18 -11.44 -3.67 -4.53
C ILE A 18 -11.27 -2.33 -5.25
N ALA A 19 -10.42 -2.25 -6.28
CA ALA A 19 -10.04 -0.99 -6.92
C ALA A 19 -9.67 -1.14 -8.40
N LYS A 20 -9.68 -0.03 -9.16
CA LYS A 20 -9.36 -0.05 -10.59
C LYS A 20 -7.84 0.00 -10.79
N ALA A 21 -7.28 -0.90 -11.59
CA ALA A 21 -5.87 -0.86 -11.96
C ALA A 21 -5.52 0.46 -12.69
N THR A 22 -4.39 1.07 -12.31
CA THR A 22 -3.94 2.37 -12.84
C THR A 22 -2.52 2.35 -13.36
N ASP A 23 -1.62 1.62 -12.69
CA ASP A 23 -0.22 1.49 -13.08
C ASP A 23 0.28 0.07 -12.79
N GLN A 24 1.12 -0.47 -13.67
CA GLN A 24 1.68 -1.82 -13.55
C GLN A 24 3.15 -1.81 -13.96
N ARG A 25 4.03 -1.53 -12.99
CA ARG A 25 5.49 -1.49 -13.18
C ARG A 25 6.17 -2.34 -12.11
N ASP A 26 7.16 -1.78 -11.38
CA ASP A 26 7.82 -2.48 -10.25
C ASP A 26 6.83 -2.77 -9.11
N VAL A 27 5.83 -1.91 -8.94
CA VAL A 27 4.62 -2.16 -8.15
C VAL A 27 3.39 -1.96 -9.03
N HIS A 28 2.32 -2.65 -8.71
CA HIS A 28 1.02 -2.48 -9.35
C HIS A 28 0.13 -1.61 -8.45
N THR A 29 -0.39 -0.52 -8.99
CA THR A 29 -1.23 0.42 -8.25
C THR A 29 -2.68 0.33 -8.71
N TYR A 30 -3.60 0.23 -7.74
CA TYR A 30 -5.03 0.19 -7.95
C TYR A 30 -5.67 1.32 -7.16
N VAL A 31 -6.58 2.08 -7.80
CA VAL A 31 -7.19 3.26 -7.20
C VAL A 31 -8.70 3.13 -7.20
N HIS A 32 -9.29 3.39 -6.05
CA HIS A 32 -10.71 3.64 -5.91
C HIS A 32 -10.93 5.00 -5.28
N LYS A 33 -11.91 5.75 -5.80
CA LYS A 33 -12.24 7.09 -5.35
C LYS A 33 -13.73 7.14 -5.07
N GLU A 34 -14.07 7.69 -3.92
CA GLU A 34 -15.43 7.98 -3.50
C GLU A 34 -15.53 9.41 -2.99
N ILE A 35 -16.72 9.99 -3.08
CA ILE A 35 -17.04 11.30 -2.49
C ILE A 35 -17.92 11.01 -1.28
N GLN A 36 -17.38 11.27 -0.09
CA GLN A 36 -18.10 11.16 1.17
C GLN A 36 -18.14 12.54 1.81
N ASP A 37 -19.34 13.02 2.15
CA ASP A 37 -19.55 14.33 2.78
C ASP A 37 -18.90 15.51 2.02
N GLY A 38 -18.89 15.43 0.69
CA GLY A 38 -18.28 16.43 -0.20
C GLY A 38 -16.74 16.37 -0.25
N VAL A 39 -16.11 15.47 0.48
CA VAL A 39 -14.66 15.25 0.48
C VAL A 39 -14.32 14.01 -0.35
N ALA A 40 -13.36 14.15 -1.27
CA ALA A 40 -12.83 13.01 -2.01
C ALA A 40 -11.96 12.14 -1.07
N LYS A 41 -12.37 10.88 -0.88
CA LYS A 41 -11.60 9.83 -0.22
C LYS A 41 -11.08 8.85 -1.26
N ILE A 42 -9.78 8.54 -1.18
CA ILE A 42 -9.08 7.73 -2.18
C ILE A 42 -8.39 6.57 -1.49
N ILE A 43 -8.67 5.35 -1.94
CA ILE A 43 -7.92 4.15 -1.59
C ILE A 43 -6.91 3.91 -2.72
N SER A 44 -5.62 3.85 -2.37
CA SER A 44 -4.53 3.51 -3.29
C SER A 44 -3.86 2.22 -2.82
N ILE A 45 -4.16 1.11 -3.50
CA ILE A 45 -3.57 -0.20 -3.22
C ILE A 45 -2.26 -0.32 -3.98
N ILE A 46 -1.19 -0.71 -3.28
CA ILE A 46 0.15 -0.89 -3.81
C ILE A 46 0.52 -2.36 -3.64
N ARG A 47 0.58 -3.10 -4.75
CA ARG A 47 0.85 -4.55 -4.79
C ARG A 47 2.24 -4.80 -5.37
N PRO A 48 3.11 -5.63 -4.76
CA PRO A 48 4.42 -5.90 -5.31
C PRO A 48 4.34 -6.75 -6.59
N ALA A 49 5.05 -6.34 -7.63
CA ALA A 49 5.20 -7.16 -8.83
C ALA A 49 6.29 -8.22 -8.62
N ARG A 50 6.01 -9.47 -9.02
CA ARG A 50 6.99 -10.58 -9.02
C ARG A 50 7.65 -10.83 -7.66
N TYR A 51 6.88 -10.73 -6.57
CA TYR A 51 7.27 -11.30 -5.28
C TYR A 51 6.61 -12.70 -5.21
N PRO A 52 7.32 -13.75 -4.75
CA PRO A 52 8.57 -13.76 -3.98
C PRO A 52 9.89 -13.67 -4.78
N GLU A 53 9.86 -13.62 -6.12
CA GLU A 53 11.10 -13.62 -6.91
C GLU A 53 11.96 -12.35 -6.71
N ARG A 54 11.32 -11.24 -6.33
CA ARG A 54 11.96 -9.94 -6.07
C ARG A 54 11.45 -9.34 -4.76
N LEU A 55 12.37 -9.15 -3.82
CA LEU A 55 12.08 -8.53 -2.52
C LEU A 55 11.80 -7.02 -2.62
N ARG A 56 12.53 -6.28 -3.47
CA ARG A 56 12.44 -4.81 -3.56
C ARG A 56 11.01 -4.29 -3.78
N PRO A 57 10.20 -4.84 -4.69
CA PRO A 57 8.79 -4.49 -4.84
C PRO A 57 7.97 -4.57 -3.54
N LEU A 58 8.18 -5.61 -2.73
CA LEU A 58 7.48 -5.77 -1.44
C LEU A 58 7.87 -4.65 -0.47
N LEU A 59 9.18 -4.38 -0.35
CA LEU A 59 9.67 -3.31 0.51
C LEU A 59 9.16 -1.93 0.08
N ASN A 60 9.07 -1.67 -1.23
CA ASN A 60 8.50 -0.42 -1.75
C ASN A 60 7.02 -0.28 -1.37
N ALA A 61 6.23 -1.35 -1.54
CA ALA A 61 4.81 -1.34 -1.19
C ALA A 61 4.60 -1.09 0.30
N ILE A 62 5.30 -1.83 1.16
CA ILE A 62 5.20 -1.71 2.62
C ILE A 62 5.66 -0.34 3.11
N SER A 63 6.72 0.23 2.51
CA SER A 63 7.24 1.55 2.91
C SER A 63 6.24 2.68 2.65
N ALA A 64 5.38 2.54 1.64
CA ALA A 64 4.36 3.53 1.30
C ALA A 64 3.01 3.31 2.00
N GLY A 65 2.75 2.08 2.47
CA GLY A 65 1.50 1.72 3.13
C GLY A 65 1.28 2.42 4.47
N ARG A 66 0.02 2.68 4.80
CA ARG A 66 -0.46 3.07 6.13
C ARG A 66 -1.28 1.96 6.78
N VAL A 67 -1.97 1.18 5.95
CA VAL A 67 -2.63 -0.07 6.34
C VAL A 67 -2.22 -1.20 5.40
N GLY A 68 -2.44 -2.45 5.83
CA GLY A 68 -2.04 -3.64 5.09
C GLY A 68 -3.20 -4.51 4.60
N ILE A 69 -2.99 -5.24 3.51
CA ILE A 69 -3.81 -6.38 3.09
C ILE A 69 -2.88 -7.56 2.86
N ILE A 70 -3.20 -8.72 3.44
CA ILE A 70 -2.51 -9.98 3.18
C ILE A 70 -3.54 -11.02 2.76
N GLU A 71 -3.47 -11.45 1.50
CA GLU A 71 -4.19 -12.62 1.00
C GLU A 71 -3.36 -13.88 1.27
N ILE A 72 -3.96 -14.84 1.96
CA ILE A 72 -3.33 -16.06 2.42
C ILE A 72 -3.83 -17.20 1.54
N ASN A 73 -3.00 -17.58 0.57
CA ASN A 73 -3.30 -18.71 -0.31
C ASN A 73 -2.77 -20.05 0.25
N ALA A 74 -1.70 -20.02 1.04
CA ALA A 74 -1.07 -21.19 1.66
C ALA A 74 -0.29 -20.77 2.91
N ILE A 75 -0.04 -21.71 3.83
CA ILE A 75 0.88 -21.51 4.96
C ILE A 75 2.25 -22.05 4.56
N ASP A 76 3.11 -21.15 4.06
CA ASP A 76 4.42 -21.48 3.53
C ASP A 76 5.50 -20.46 3.96
N ALA A 77 6.73 -20.64 3.46
CA ALA A 77 7.83 -19.72 3.72
C ALA A 77 7.53 -18.30 3.22
N THR A 78 6.84 -18.16 2.08
CA THR A 78 6.45 -16.87 1.50
C THR A 78 5.55 -16.09 2.44
N LEU A 79 4.51 -16.73 3.00
CA LEU A 79 3.65 -16.12 4.00
C LEU A 79 4.46 -15.70 5.22
N GLY A 80 5.35 -16.57 5.72
CA GLY A 80 6.22 -16.25 6.84
C GLY A 80 7.06 -14.98 6.61
N GLU A 81 7.70 -14.87 5.45
CA GLU A 81 8.47 -13.68 5.06
C GLU A 81 7.59 -12.42 4.97
N VAL A 82 6.39 -12.54 4.40
CA VAL A 82 5.43 -11.43 4.32
C VAL A 82 5.04 -10.97 5.72
N LEU A 83 4.68 -11.88 6.62
CA LEU A 83 4.32 -11.52 8.00
C LEU A 83 5.46 -10.81 8.73
N VAL A 84 6.70 -11.29 8.59
CA VAL A 84 7.88 -10.63 9.16
C VAL A 84 8.08 -9.23 8.56
N ALA A 85 7.91 -9.08 7.25
CA ALA A 85 8.06 -7.79 6.58
C ALA A 85 7.01 -6.76 7.05
N PHE A 86 5.74 -7.17 7.15
CA PHE A 86 4.67 -6.32 7.67
C PHE A 86 4.85 -6.02 9.16
N ALA A 87 5.23 -7.00 9.98
CA ALA A 87 5.50 -6.81 11.40
C ALA A 87 6.68 -5.87 11.68
N SER A 88 7.68 -5.88 10.81
CA SER A 88 8.85 -5.00 10.89
C SER A 88 8.59 -3.59 10.33
N SER A 89 7.38 -3.35 9.81
CA SER A 89 6.96 -2.05 9.28
C SER A 89 6.15 -1.24 10.31
N ASN A 90 5.77 -0.02 9.96
CA ASN A 90 4.88 0.78 10.80
C ASN A 90 3.38 0.52 10.52
N ILE A 91 3.04 -0.53 9.78
CA ILE A 91 1.66 -0.90 9.43
C ILE A 91 1.04 -1.70 10.58
N ARG A 92 0.29 -1.00 11.43
CA ARG A 92 -0.36 -1.61 12.61
C ARG A 92 -1.72 -2.21 12.29
N LEU A 93 -2.47 -1.57 11.40
CA LEU A 93 -3.82 -1.97 11.01
C LEU A 93 -3.79 -2.66 9.65
N GLY A 94 -4.60 -3.70 9.48
CA GLY A 94 -4.71 -4.38 8.21
C GLY A 94 -5.82 -5.41 8.16
N ILE A 95 -5.95 -6.03 6.98
CA ILE A 95 -6.96 -7.04 6.68
C ILE A 95 -6.24 -8.31 6.21
N ALA A 96 -6.58 -9.44 6.82
CA ALA A 96 -6.11 -10.76 6.42
C ALA A 96 -7.26 -11.51 5.72
N ILE A 97 -6.98 -12.12 4.58
CA ILE A 97 -8.01 -12.77 3.76
C ILE A 97 -7.55 -14.19 3.45
N ILE A 98 -8.29 -15.18 3.90
CA ILE A 98 -7.99 -16.58 3.60
C ILE A 98 -8.67 -16.92 2.26
N LYS A 99 -7.85 -17.18 1.23
CA LYS A 99 -8.31 -17.54 -0.11
C LYS A 99 -7.40 -18.63 -0.67
N PRO A 100 -7.52 -19.89 -0.21
CA PRO A 100 -6.71 -20.98 -0.74
C PRO A 100 -6.92 -21.15 -2.26
N LYS A 101 -5.92 -21.70 -2.94
CA LYS A 101 -6.08 -22.09 -4.35
C LYS A 101 -7.07 -23.24 -4.45
N GLU A 102 -7.63 -23.44 -5.65
CA GLU A 102 -8.65 -24.46 -5.87
C GLU A 102 -8.11 -25.86 -5.52
N GLY A 103 -8.80 -26.55 -4.60
CA GLY A 103 -8.39 -27.87 -4.09
C GLY A 103 -7.44 -27.85 -2.90
N ASP A 104 -6.92 -26.68 -2.51
CA ASP A 104 -6.12 -26.50 -1.30
C ASP A 104 -6.98 -26.06 -0.11
N TRP A 105 -6.39 -26.13 1.08
CA TRP A 105 -6.99 -25.64 2.32
C TRP A 105 -5.95 -24.89 3.15
N VAL A 106 -6.42 -23.88 3.87
CA VAL A 106 -5.63 -23.09 4.83
C VAL A 106 -6.30 -23.19 6.19
N ASP A 107 -5.53 -23.57 7.19
CA ASP A 107 -5.97 -23.57 8.58
C ASP A 107 -6.08 -22.14 9.10
N GLN A 108 -7.30 -21.69 9.36
CA GLN A 108 -7.57 -20.35 9.88
C GLN A 108 -6.97 -20.16 11.29
N ASP A 109 -7.09 -21.15 12.18
CA ASP A 109 -6.56 -21.04 13.55
C ASP A 109 -5.04 -20.92 13.52
N MET A 110 -4.38 -21.63 12.60
CA MET A 110 -2.95 -21.53 12.41
C MET A 110 -2.54 -20.16 11.86
N ALA A 111 -3.25 -19.67 10.84
CA ALA A 111 -3.01 -18.34 10.26
C ALA A 111 -3.16 -17.24 11.32
N GLU A 112 -4.25 -17.25 12.10
CA GLU A 112 -4.48 -16.28 13.19
C GLU A 112 -3.36 -16.32 14.24
N LYS A 113 -2.91 -17.52 14.64
CA LYS A 113 -1.77 -17.68 15.56
C LYS A 113 -0.47 -17.10 14.98
N MET A 114 -0.21 -17.27 13.69
CA MET A 114 0.98 -16.70 13.05
C MET A 114 0.94 -15.17 13.04
N PHE A 115 -0.22 -14.55 12.77
CA PHE A 115 -0.38 -13.10 12.86
C PHE A 115 -0.13 -12.60 14.28
N ALA A 116 -0.70 -13.28 15.29
CA ALA A 116 -0.49 -12.93 16.69
C ALA A 116 0.99 -13.05 17.09
N GLN A 117 1.68 -14.11 16.68
CA GLN A 117 3.11 -14.31 16.94
C GLN A 117 4.01 -13.28 16.25
N ALA A 118 3.62 -12.83 15.05
CA ALA A 118 4.30 -11.75 14.34
C ALA A 118 4.04 -10.37 14.95
N GLY A 119 3.11 -10.23 15.91
CA GLY A 119 2.75 -8.93 16.49
C GLY A 119 1.72 -8.14 15.66
N LEU A 120 1.08 -8.78 14.67
CA LEU A 120 0.03 -8.21 13.82
C LEU A 120 -1.36 -8.34 14.48
N THR A 121 -1.47 -7.99 15.77
CA THR A 121 -2.63 -8.29 16.62
C THR A 121 -3.88 -7.45 16.30
N HIS A 122 -3.74 -6.35 15.57
CA HIS A 122 -4.86 -5.47 15.19
C HIS A 122 -5.36 -5.71 13.76
N TRP A 123 -4.96 -6.82 13.16
CA TRP A 123 -5.40 -7.22 11.83
C TRP A 123 -6.73 -7.97 11.90
N LYS A 124 -7.64 -7.66 10.98
CA LYS A 124 -8.97 -8.28 10.92
C LYS A 124 -9.01 -9.35 9.83
N PHE A 125 -9.47 -10.55 10.18
CA PHE A 125 -9.73 -11.62 9.21
C PHE A 125 -11.10 -11.41 8.56
N MET A 126 -11.16 -11.48 7.24
CA MET A 126 -12.37 -11.27 6.46
C MET A 126 -12.49 -12.25 5.30
N SER A 127 -13.71 -12.40 4.79
CA SER A 127 -14.02 -13.08 3.54
C SER A 127 -13.40 -12.35 2.33
N PRO A 128 -13.13 -13.06 1.22
CA PRO A 128 -12.63 -12.45 -0.02
C PRO A 128 -13.77 -11.76 -0.80
N ASP A 129 -14.42 -10.77 -0.18
CA ASP A 129 -15.43 -9.93 -0.82
C ASP A 129 -14.89 -8.51 -1.03
N GLY A 130 -14.68 -8.13 -2.29
CA GLY A 130 -14.07 -6.84 -2.64
C GLY A 130 -14.87 -5.61 -2.20
N LEU A 131 -16.19 -5.73 -2.02
CA LEU A 131 -17.02 -4.63 -1.51
C LEU A 131 -16.88 -4.50 0.01
N GLU A 132 -16.94 -5.61 0.75
CA GLU A 132 -16.75 -5.62 2.20
C GLU A 132 -15.36 -5.14 2.60
N ILE A 133 -14.32 -5.63 1.90
CA ILE A 133 -12.93 -5.21 2.12
C ILE A 133 -12.80 -3.70 1.88
N ARG A 134 -13.38 -3.18 0.80
CA ARG A 134 -13.36 -1.75 0.48
C ARG A 134 -14.02 -0.91 1.56
N ASN A 135 -15.19 -1.33 2.04
CA ASN A 135 -15.88 -0.64 3.13
C ASN A 135 -15.04 -0.66 4.40
N GLN A 136 -14.38 -1.79 4.70
CA GLN A 136 -13.46 -1.88 5.84
C GLN A 136 -12.24 -0.97 5.68
N LEU A 137 -11.69 -0.81 4.47
CA LEU A 137 -10.60 0.14 4.21
C LEU A 137 -11.02 1.59 4.47
N TYR A 138 -12.25 1.98 4.13
CA TYR A 138 -12.76 3.31 4.49
C TYR A 138 -12.96 3.48 5.99
N HIS A 139 -13.40 2.42 6.69
CA HIS A 139 -13.46 2.43 8.15
C HIS A 139 -12.07 2.61 8.77
N LEU A 140 -11.06 1.87 8.27
CA LEU A 140 -9.68 2.03 8.72
C LEU A 140 -9.16 3.44 8.38
N MET A 141 -9.50 4.00 7.21
CA MET A 141 -9.16 5.38 6.86
C MET A 141 -9.70 6.39 7.89
N SER A 142 -10.94 6.21 8.38
CA SER A 142 -11.49 7.07 9.43
C SER A 142 -10.83 6.84 10.79
N GLU A 143 -10.42 5.61 11.13
CA GLU A 143 -9.71 5.33 12.38
C GLU A 143 -8.36 6.07 12.46
N ILE A 144 -7.68 6.26 11.33
CA ILE A 144 -6.37 6.94 11.26
C ILE A 144 -6.44 8.32 10.60
N GLU A 145 -7.62 8.94 10.51
CA GLU A 145 -7.81 10.20 9.80
C GLU A 145 -6.95 11.33 10.38
N ASP A 146 -6.87 11.42 11.70
CA ASP A 146 -6.02 12.39 12.40
C ASP A 146 -4.53 12.15 12.10
N GLU A 147 -4.06 10.90 12.10
CA GLU A 147 -2.67 10.57 11.74
C GLU A 147 -2.34 10.94 10.28
N LEU A 148 -3.30 10.73 9.37
CA LEU A 148 -3.16 11.12 7.96
C LEU A 148 -3.11 12.65 7.81
N ALA A 149 -3.93 13.38 8.57
CA ALA A 149 -3.93 14.84 8.57
C ALA A 149 -2.61 15.41 9.13
N ASP A 150 -2.12 14.87 10.25
CA ASP A 150 -0.84 15.25 10.85
C ASP A 150 0.33 14.95 9.91
N SER A 151 0.31 13.76 9.30
CA SER A 151 1.29 13.37 8.27
C SER A 151 1.28 14.32 7.08
N ALA A 152 0.11 14.78 6.63
CA ALA A 152 0.01 15.74 5.53
C ALA A 152 0.51 17.15 5.90
N SER A 153 0.53 17.50 7.19
CA SER A 153 1.06 18.78 7.69
C SER A 153 2.58 18.77 7.96
N SER A 154 3.20 17.59 7.96
CA SER A 154 4.64 17.40 8.20
C SER A 154 5.53 17.87 7.03
N PRO A 155 6.84 18.05 7.23
CA PRO A 155 7.77 18.35 6.13
C PRO A 155 7.67 17.32 5.01
N LEU A 156 7.68 17.79 3.76
CA LEU A 156 7.50 16.96 2.59
C LEU A 156 8.61 15.90 2.48
N VAL A 157 8.19 14.63 2.36
CA VAL A 157 9.06 13.52 1.98
C VAL A 157 8.38 12.74 0.88
N VAL A 158 9.08 12.60 -0.25
CA VAL A 158 8.64 11.76 -1.38
C VAL A 158 9.68 10.68 -1.60
N SER A 159 9.27 9.42 -1.46
CA SER A 159 10.13 8.28 -1.79
C SER A 159 10.04 7.99 -3.27
N ILE A 160 11.16 8.11 -4.00
CA ILE A 160 11.24 7.83 -5.44
C ILE A 160 11.55 6.35 -5.66
N ASP A 161 10.68 5.64 -6.37
CA ASP A 161 10.92 4.25 -6.76
C ASP A 161 11.50 4.10 -8.17
N GLN A 162 11.16 5.03 -9.07
CA GLN A 162 11.54 5.01 -10.48
C GLN A 162 11.82 6.42 -10.98
N HIS A 163 12.75 6.51 -11.94
CA HIS A 163 13.00 7.75 -12.67
C HIS A 163 13.47 7.45 -14.09
N PHE A 164 13.16 8.34 -15.03
CA PHE A 164 13.59 8.24 -16.42
C PHE A 164 13.50 9.60 -17.12
N ASN A 165 14.20 9.74 -18.25
CA ASN A 165 14.13 10.95 -19.07
C ASN A 165 13.10 10.81 -20.18
N VAL A 166 12.25 11.81 -20.34
CA VAL A 166 11.27 11.90 -21.44
C VAL A 166 11.65 13.06 -22.36
N LYS A 167 11.80 12.77 -23.65
CA LYS A 167 12.18 13.75 -24.67
C LYS A 167 11.15 14.90 -24.70
N GLY A 168 11.61 16.13 -24.49
CA GLY A 168 10.77 17.34 -24.48
C GLY A 168 10.15 17.71 -23.12
N ILE A 169 10.13 16.80 -22.13
CA ILE A 169 9.64 17.08 -20.77
C ILE A 169 10.82 17.23 -19.78
N GLY A 170 11.80 16.32 -19.89
CA GLY A 170 12.94 16.23 -18.98
C GLY A 170 12.88 14.99 -18.09
N LEU A 171 13.48 15.08 -16.90
CA LEU A 171 13.45 14.01 -15.90
C LEU A 171 12.04 13.87 -15.32
N VAL A 172 11.52 12.64 -15.33
CA VAL A 172 10.29 12.25 -14.65
C VAL A 172 10.67 11.29 -13.54
N ALA A 173 10.19 11.57 -12.34
CA ALA A 173 10.35 10.70 -11.18
C ALA A 173 8.97 10.24 -10.70
N ILE A 174 8.86 8.97 -10.35
CA ILE A 174 7.65 8.36 -9.82
C ILE A 174 7.95 7.87 -8.41
N GLY A 175 7.00 8.12 -7.53
CA GLY A 175 7.14 7.79 -6.13
C GLY A 175 5.85 8.05 -5.36
N TYR A 176 5.96 7.86 -4.06
CA TYR A 176 4.86 8.03 -3.11
C TYR A 176 5.19 9.15 -2.14
N VAL A 177 4.21 10.05 -1.92
CA VAL A 177 4.30 11.05 -0.86
C VAL A 177 4.14 10.32 0.47
N GLN A 178 5.20 10.34 1.27
CA GLN A 178 5.21 9.73 2.60
C GLN A 178 4.60 10.68 3.64
N CYS A 179 4.94 11.95 3.56
CA CYS A 179 4.35 12.99 4.41
C CYS A 179 4.50 14.36 3.73
N GLY A 180 3.79 15.34 4.26
CA GLY A 180 3.64 16.67 3.69
C GLY A 180 2.73 16.71 2.46
N THR A 181 2.82 17.81 1.73
CA THR A 181 2.08 18.02 0.49
C THR A 181 3.02 18.48 -0.60
N LEU A 182 2.74 18.05 -1.83
CA LEU A 182 3.47 18.44 -3.03
C LEU A 182 2.54 19.25 -3.91
N LYS A 183 2.97 20.44 -4.32
CA LYS A 183 2.25 21.32 -5.24
C LYS A 183 3.10 21.57 -6.47
N VAL A 184 2.44 21.99 -7.55
CA VAL A 184 3.13 22.45 -8.75
C VAL A 184 3.92 23.72 -8.42
N HIS A 185 5.14 23.81 -8.92
CA HIS A 185 6.13 24.87 -8.68
C HIS A 185 6.81 24.86 -7.30
N ASP A 186 6.64 23.82 -6.49
CA ASP A 186 7.46 23.63 -5.30
C ASP A 186 8.93 23.39 -5.68
N GLU A 187 9.82 24.04 -4.95
CA GLU A 187 11.26 23.74 -5.00
C GLU A 187 11.56 22.57 -4.07
N LEU A 188 12.25 21.56 -4.61
CA LEU A 188 12.57 20.32 -3.94
C LEU A 188 14.06 20.17 -3.74
N HIS A 189 14.44 19.63 -2.59
CA HIS A 189 15.79 19.16 -2.32
C HIS A 189 15.87 17.65 -2.53
N ILE A 190 16.78 17.23 -3.41
CA ILE A 190 16.93 15.84 -3.79
C ILE A 190 18.05 15.22 -2.95
N LEU A 191 17.69 14.21 -2.17
CA LEU A 191 18.62 13.41 -1.38
C LEU A 191 18.84 12.04 -2.03
N PRO A 192 20.06 11.45 -1.93
CA PRO A 192 21.24 11.95 -1.22
C PRO A 192 22.16 12.85 -2.07
N SER A 193 21.78 13.16 -3.32
CA SER A 193 22.65 13.89 -4.27
C SER A 193 22.85 15.37 -3.93
N ASN A 194 22.07 15.92 -2.99
CA ASN A 194 22.02 17.34 -2.64
C ASN A 194 21.73 18.26 -3.83
N GLY A 195 21.03 17.75 -4.84
CA GLY A 195 20.57 18.54 -5.98
C GLY A 195 19.28 19.28 -5.67
N SER A 196 18.95 20.30 -6.46
CA SER A 196 17.65 20.96 -6.44
C SER A 196 16.79 20.54 -7.63
N GLY A 197 15.48 20.48 -7.45
CA GLY A 197 14.50 20.28 -8.51
C GLY A 197 13.30 21.18 -8.34
N ASN A 198 12.49 21.34 -9.38
CA ASN A 198 11.19 21.99 -9.27
C ASN A 198 10.08 21.07 -9.79
N THR A 199 8.93 21.08 -9.15
CA THR A 199 7.76 20.36 -9.66
C THR A 199 7.15 21.12 -10.82
N LYS A 200 7.04 20.46 -11.98
CA LYS A 200 6.43 21.06 -13.17
C LYS A 200 4.96 20.74 -13.34
N SER A 201 4.53 19.57 -12.87
CA SER A 201 3.18 19.01 -13.04
C SER A 201 2.88 18.00 -11.96
#